data_AF-A0A4Z2CES5-F1
#
_entry.id   AF-A0A4Z2CES5-F1
#
_cell.length_a   1.000
_cell.length_b   1.000
_cell.length_c   1.000
_cell.angle_alpha   90.00
_cell.angle_beta   90.00
_cell.angle_gamma   90.00
#
_symmetry.space_group_name_H-M   'P 1'
#
loop_
_entity.id
_entity.type
_entity.pdbx_description
1 polymer ?
#
loop_
_entity_poly.entity_id
_entity_poly.type
_entity_poly.pdbx_seq_one_letter_code
_entity_poly.pdbx_strand_id
1 'polypeptide(L)'
;MLSSRMLRGAVVRQITPRLTYGSAAQPQVKQKKTKFGPLSDQDRIFTNLYGRHDWRLKGALKRGDWYKTKEIILKGSDWILNEVKISGLRGRGGAGFPTGMKWSFMNKPNDGRPKYLVVNADEGEPGTCKDREIMRHDPHKLIEGCLIAGRAMGARAAYIYIRGEFYNESSNVQVAINEAYRAQLIGEDACGSGYDFDVFVMRGAGAYICGEETALIESLEGKQGKPRLKPPFPADIGVFGCPTTVSNVETVAVAPEICRRGGVWFSGLWQGEKLWD
;
A
#
# COMPACT_ATOMS: atom_id res chain seq x y z
N MET A 1 87.87 47.34 15.28
CA MET A 1 87.45 47.07 16.67
C MET A 1 86.11 47.75 16.91
N LEU A 2 85.11 47.01 17.42
CA LEU A 2 83.75 47.42 17.83
C LEU A 2 82.81 47.93 16.73
N SER A 3 81.81 47.17 16.25
CA SER A 3 80.62 46.58 16.91
C SER A 3 79.54 47.61 17.25
N SER A 4 78.56 47.73 16.35
CA SER A 4 77.28 48.40 16.59
C SER A 4 76.18 47.34 16.78
N ARG A 5 75.49 47.42 17.91
CA ARG A 5 74.43 46.50 18.35
C ARG A 5 73.14 46.78 17.55
N MET A 6 72.67 45.79 16.80
CA MET A 6 71.30 45.72 16.28
C MET A 6 70.45 44.75 17.10
N LEU A 7 69.23 45.19 17.37
CA LEU A 7 68.15 44.49 18.11
C LEU A 7 67.88 43.09 17.55
N ARG A 8 67.75 42.09 18.44
CA ARG A 8 67.18 40.77 18.11
C ARG A 8 65.76 40.70 18.63
N GLY A 9 64.80 40.59 17.71
CA GLY A 9 63.39 40.38 17.97
C GLY A 9 63.08 38.99 18.51
N ALA A 10 62.10 38.93 19.41
CA ALA A 10 61.52 37.70 19.91
C ALA A 10 60.64 37.04 18.83
N VAL A 11 60.92 35.77 18.51
CA VAL A 11 60.07 34.96 17.63
C VAL A 11 59.01 34.28 18.49
N VAL A 12 57.77 34.77 18.41
CA VAL A 12 56.58 34.11 18.97
C VAL A 12 56.21 32.94 18.07
N ARG A 13 56.25 31.70 18.59
CA ARG A 13 55.72 30.51 17.91
C ARG A 13 54.19 30.62 17.86
N GLN A 14 53.62 30.94 16.71
CA GLN A 14 52.19 30.77 16.45
C GLN A 14 51.87 29.28 16.33
N ILE A 15 51.12 28.75 17.30
CA ILE A 15 50.46 27.45 17.19
C ILE A 15 49.20 27.68 16.36
N THR A 16 49.21 27.27 15.09
CA THR A 16 48.01 27.22 14.26
C THR A 16 47.26 25.91 14.57
N PRO A 17 45.97 25.94 14.92
CA PRO A 17 45.18 24.71 14.98
C PRO A 17 44.92 24.22 13.55
N ARG A 18 45.36 23.00 13.25
CA ARG A 18 44.95 22.28 12.03
C ARG A 18 43.46 22.00 12.13
N LEU A 19 42.65 22.77 11.40
CA LEU A 19 41.28 22.39 11.03
C LEU A 19 41.37 21.12 10.18
N THR A 20 41.08 19.98 10.79
CA THR A 20 40.79 18.74 10.06
C THR A 20 39.41 18.91 9.44
N TYR A 21 39.38 19.22 8.14
CA TYR A 21 38.17 19.06 7.35
C TYR A 21 37.85 17.56 7.32
N GLY A 22 36.92 17.11 8.16
CA GLY A 22 36.32 15.80 8.02
C GLY A 22 35.73 15.71 6.61
N SER A 23 36.16 14.72 5.82
CA SER A 23 35.56 14.49 4.51
C SER A 23 34.08 14.22 4.72
N ALA A 24 33.22 15.09 4.21
CA ALA A 24 31.82 14.76 4.03
C ALA A 24 31.77 13.46 3.24
N ALA A 25 31.16 12.42 3.83
CA ALA A 25 30.95 11.16 3.14
C ALA A 25 30.18 11.47 1.85
N GLN A 26 30.84 11.28 0.71
CA GLN A 26 30.18 11.32 -0.58
C GLN A 26 29.00 10.36 -0.53
N PRO A 27 27.80 10.75 -0.99
CA PRO A 27 26.69 9.81 -1.08
C PRO A 27 27.16 8.63 -1.94
N GLN A 28 27.26 7.45 -1.32
CA GLN A 28 27.61 6.23 -2.03
C GLN A 28 26.61 6.04 -3.16
N VAL A 29 27.07 6.19 -4.40
CA VAL A 29 26.31 5.88 -5.60
C VAL A 29 26.03 4.38 -5.55
N LYS A 30 24.81 4.01 -5.14
CA LYS A 30 24.35 2.62 -5.13
C LYS A 30 24.52 2.05 -6.54
N GLN A 31 25.32 1.01 -6.68
CA GLN A 31 25.57 0.34 -7.95
C GLN A 31 24.26 -0.14 -8.57
N LYS A 32 24.14 0.09 -9.89
CA LYS A 32 22.93 -0.08 -10.70
C LYS A 32 22.63 -1.56 -10.94
N LYS A 33 21.40 -2.01 -10.71
CA LYS A 33 20.96 -3.37 -11.09
C LYS A 33 20.62 -3.40 -12.59
N THR A 34 21.36 -4.19 -13.36
CA THR A 34 21.10 -4.46 -14.79
C THR A 34 20.47 -5.84 -15.03
N LYS A 35 20.49 -6.71 -14.01
CA LYS A 35 19.84 -8.01 -14.00
C LYS A 35 18.77 -8.03 -12.92
N PHE A 36 17.58 -8.50 -13.29
CA PHE A 36 16.43 -8.66 -12.39
C PHE A 36 16.12 -10.13 -12.19
N GLY A 37 15.62 -10.46 -11.01
CA GLY A 37 15.44 -11.84 -10.57
C GLY A 37 16.77 -12.59 -10.37
N PRO A 38 16.71 -13.83 -9.86
CA PRO A 38 15.53 -14.48 -9.27
C PRO A 38 15.07 -13.80 -7.97
N LEU A 39 13.78 -13.88 -7.66
CA LEU A 39 13.23 -13.42 -6.37
C LEU A 39 13.40 -14.53 -5.33
N SER A 40 13.93 -14.18 -4.16
CA SER A 40 14.05 -15.13 -3.06
C SER A 40 12.68 -15.44 -2.44
N ASP A 41 12.51 -16.61 -1.83
CA ASP A 41 11.23 -16.98 -1.22
C ASP A 41 10.88 -16.07 -0.02
N GLN A 42 11.87 -15.58 0.73
CA GLN A 42 11.62 -14.60 1.81
C GLN A 42 11.18 -13.22 1.31
N ASP A 43 11.40 -12.91 0.04
CA ASP A 43 10.96 -11.64 -0.57
C ASP A 43 9.57 -11.74 -1.20
N ARG A 44 8.94 -12.93 -1.21
CA ARG A 44 7.56 -13.10 -1.66
C ARG A 44 6.59 -12.54 -0.62
N ILE A 45 5.69 -11.67 -1.05
CA ILE A 45 4.63 -11.11 -0.18
C ILE A 45 3.50 -12.13 0.02
N PHE A 46 3.11 -12.83 -1.05
CA PHE A 46 2.04 -13.84 -1.03
C PHE A 46 2.64 -15.22 -0.75
N THR A 47 2.83 -15.53 0.53
CA THR A 47 3.57 -16.71 1.00
C THR A 47 2.73 -17.99 0.98
N ASN A 48 1.40 -17.90 0.99
CA ASN A 48 0.51 -19.06 0.87
C ASN A 48 -0.23 -19.08 -0.47
N LEU A 49 0.36 -18.51 -1.53
CA LEU A 49 -0.29 -18.38 -2.84
C LEU A 49 -0.84 -19.72 -3.39
N TYR A 50 -0.22 -20.85 -3.03
CA TYR A 50 -0.64 -22.18 -3.48
C TYR A 50 -1.53 -22.95 -2.49
N GLY A 51 -2.01 -22.32 -1.41
CA GLY A 51 -2.91 -22.94 -0.45
C GLY A 51 -2.31 -24.13 0.31
N ARG A 52 -0.99 -24.20 0.43
CA ARG A 52 -0.28 -25.31 1.12
C ARG A 52 -0.34 -25.20 2.64
N HIS A 53 -0.63 -24.02 3.15
CA HIS A 53 -0.81 -23.72 4.57
C HIS A 53 -2.24 -23.26 4.84
N ASP A 54 -2.61 -23.22 6.12
CA ASP A 54 -3.92 -22.75 6.56
C ASP A 54 -4.16 -21.29 6.13
N TRP A 55 -5.20 -21.04 5.35
CA TRP A 55 -5.57 -19.70 4.88
C TRP A 55 -6.33 -18.88 5.93
N ARG A 56 -6.82 -19.52 7.00
CA ARG A 56 -7.56 -18.88 8.10
C ARG A 56 -6.65 -18.06 9.02
N LEU A 57 -7.25 -17.36 9.97
CA LEU A 57 -6.56 -16.40 10.84
C LEU A 57 -5.35 -16.99 11.55
N LYS A 58 -5.47 -18.20 12.11
CA LYS A 58 -4.36 -18.88 12.81
C LYS A 58 -3.15 -19.09 11.90
N GLY A 59 -3.38 -19.48 10.65
CA GLY A 59 -2.31 -19.62 9.67
C GLY A 59 -1.75 -18.26 9.23
N ALA A 60 -2.61 -17.28 9.00
CA ALA A 60 -2.23 -15.93 8.60
C ALA A 60 -1.31 -15.26 9.64
N LEU A 61 -1.66 -15.33 10.94
CA LEU A 61 -0.83 -14.79 12.03
C LEU A 61 0.58 -15.41 12.05
N LYS A 62 0.71 -16.71 11.77
CA LYS A 62 2.03 -17.38 11.68
C LYS A 62 2.88 -16.89 10.51
N ARG A 63 2.26 -16.38 9.45
CA ARG A 63 2.93 -15.84 8.27
C ARG A 63 3.23 -14.33 8.37
N GLY A 64 2.88 -13.70 9.50
CA GLY A 64 3.12 -12.28 9.75
C GLY A 64 1.98 -11.35 9.32
N ASP A 65 0.84 -11.88 8.88
CA ASP A 65 -0.37 -11.07 8.71
C ASP A 65 -0.86 -10.58 10.06
N TRP A 66 -1.45 -9.39 10.10
CA TRP A 66 -1.90 -8.71 11.32
C TRP A 66 -0.78 -8.37 12.33
N TYR A 67 0.49 -8.50 11.93
CA TYR A 67 1.61 -8.12 12.78
C TYR A 67 1.79 -6.60 12.80
N LYS A 68 1.72 -6.04 14.01
CA LYS A 68 1.90 -4.59 14.28
C LYS A 68 0.96 -3.67 13.49
N THR A 69 -0.22 -4.17 13.11
CA THR A 69 -1.21 -3.41 12.34
C THR A 69 -1.70 -2.18 13.11
N LYS A 70 -1.90 -2.32 14.43
CA LYS A 70 -2.25 -1.20 15.32
C LYS A 70 -1.23 -0.07 15.24
N GLU A 71 0.05 -0.39 15.32
CA GLU A 71 1.13 0.59 15.26
C GLU A 71 1.20 1.27 13.90
N ILE A 72 0.95 0.53 12.81
CA ILE A 72 0.84 1.11 11.46
C ILE A 72 -0.31 2.11 11.40
N ILE A 73 -1.48 1.76 11.95
CA ILE A 73 -2.67 2.64 11.98
C ILE A 73 -2.40 3.91 12.79
N LEU A 74 -1.73 3.78 13.94
CA LEU A 74 -1.41 4.89 14.84
C LEU A 74 -0.34 5.85 14.28
N LYS A 75 0.51 5.41 13.34
CA LYS A 75 1.42 6.31 12.60
C LYS A 75 0.69 7.30 11.69
N GLY A 76 -0.58 7.05 11.39
CA GLY A 76 -1.45 8.00 10.68
C GLY A 76 -1.39 7.91 9.15
N SER A 77 -2.37 8.55 8.52
CA SER A 77 -2.61 8.50 7.07
C SER A 77 -1.42 8.98 6.25
N ASP A 78 -0.82 10.10 6.63
CA ASP A 78 0.29 10.70 5.87
C ASP A 78 1.52 9.80 5.85
N TRP A 79 1.83 9.12 6.96
CA TRP A 79 2.93 8.17 7.03
C TRP A 79 2.69 6.98 6.10
N ILE A 80 1.48 6.39 6.13
CA ILE A 80 1.12 5.26 5.26
C ILE A 80 1.19 5.67 3.79
N LEU A 81 0.61 6.82 3.42
CA LEU A 81 0.66 7.34 2.06
C LEU A 81 2.10 7.59 1.60
N ASN A 82 2.95 8.12 2.47
CA ASN A 82 4.35 8.36 2.16
C ASN A 82 5.12 7.05 1.91
N GLU A 83 4.94 6.03 2.77
CA GLU A 83 5.56 4.72 2.56
C GLU A 83 5.13 4.10 1.22
N VAL A 84 3.84 4.17 0.87
CA VAL A 84 3.33 3.65 -0.41
C VAL A 84 3.87 4.46 -1.60
N LYS A 85 4.04 5.79 -1.47
CA LYS A 85 4.69 6.62 -2.49
C LYS A 85 6.17 6.26 -2.67
N ILE A 86 6.93 6.14 -1.57
CA ILE A 86 8.34 5.73 -1.57
C ILE A 86 8.51 4.36 -2.20
N SER A 87 7.56 3.45 -1.93
CA SER A 87 7.57 2.11 -2.50
C SER A 87 7.51 2.11 -4.03
N GLY A 88 6.99 3.16 -4.67
CA GLY A 88 6.81 3.20 -6.11
C GLY A 88 5.75 2.22 -6.63
N LEU A 89 4.89 1.68 -5.75
CA LEU A 89 3.81 0.78 -6.13
C LEU A 89 2.91 1.41 -7.19
N ARG A 90 2.79 0.73 -8.33
CA ARG A 90 1.85 1.07 -9.41
C ARG A 90 0.67 0.12 -9.37
N GLY A 91 -0.52 0.60 -9.75
CA GLY A 91 -1.76 -0.17 -9.72
C GLY A 91 -1.63 -1.48 -10.51
N ARG A 92 -2.12 -2.57 -9.91
CA ARG A 92 -2.02 -3.95 -10.41
C ARG A 92 -3.28 -4.45 -11.12
N GLY A 93 -4.17 -3.52 -11.49
CA GLY A 93 -5.37 -3.78 -12.28
C GLY A 93 -5.23 -3.42 -13.76
N GLY A 94 -4.00 -3.32 -14.30
CA GLY A 94 -3.74 -3.01 -15.71
C GLY A 94 -3.39 -1.54 -16.00
N ALA A 95 -4.06 -0.57 -15.38
CA ALA A 95 -3.83 0.86 -15.66
C ALA A 95 -2.45 1.39 -15.21
N GLY A 96 -1.77 0.72 -14.28
CA GLY A 96 -0.42 1.08 -13.85
C GLY A 96 -0.29 2.48 -13.23
N PHE A 97 -1.37 3.07 -12.72
CA PHE A 97 -1.35 4.40 -12.08
C PHE A 97 -0.59 4.35 -10.74
N PRO A 98 0.24 5.35 -10.37
CA PRO A 98 0.95 5.36 -9.10
C PRO A 98 -0.01 5.33 -7.89
N THR A 99 0.05 4.26 -7.09
CA THR A 99 -0.96 3.95 -6.06
C THR A 99 -0.97 5.00 -4.94
N GLY A 100 0.20 5.39 -4.44
CA GLY A 100 0.31 6.40 -3.38
C GLY A 100 -0.20 7.79 -3.83
N MET A 101 -0.10 8.11 -5.13
CA MET A 101 -0.71 9.32 -5.69
C MET A 101 -2.22 9.17 -5.77
N LYS A 102 -2.73 8.03 -6.25
CA LYS A 102 -4.18 7.75 -6.34
C LYS A 102 -4.85 7.90 -4.99
N TRP A 103 -4.28 7.28 -3.96
CA TRP A 103 -4.82 7.32 -2.60
C TRP A 103 -4.77 8.73 -2.00
N SER A 104 -3.77 9.55 -2.36
CA SER A 104 -3.69 10.92 -1.87
C SER A 104 -4.81 11.83 -2.38
N PHE A 105 -5.50 11.48 -3.47
CA PHE A 105 -6.68 12.22 -3.94
C PHE A 105 -7.85 12.16 -2.95
N MET A 106 -7.86 11.19 -2.04
CA MET A 106 -8.87 11.06 -0.98
C MET A 106 -8.59 11.93 0.24
N ASN A 107 -7.38 12.51 0.36
CA ASN A 107 -6.98 13.34 1.50
C ASN A 107 -7.51 14.78 1.36
N LYS A 108 -8.80 14.91 1.08
CA LYS A 108 -9.54 16.18 1.04
C LYS A 108 -10.17 16.46 2.42
N PRO A 109 -10.39 17.74 2.76
CA PRO A 109 -11.15 18.13 3.95
C PRO A 109 -12.48 17.36 4.03
N ASN A 110 -12.90 17.00 5.24
CA ASN A 110 -14.16 16.31 5.45
C ASN A 110 -15.31 17.26 5.09
N ASP A 111 -16.14 16.87 4.14
CA ASP A 111 -17.33 17.60 3.69
C ASP A 111 -18.63 17.02 4.29
N GLY A 112 -18.50 16.15 5.29
CA GLY A 112 -19.60 15.45 5.95
C GLY A 112 -19.96 14.11 5.31
N ARG A 113 -19.50 13.84 4.08
CA ARG A 113 -19.72 12.54 3.44
C ARG A 113 -18.69 11.52 3.97
N PRO A 114 -19.11 10.28 4.30
CA PRO A 114 -18.14 9.22 4.56
C PRO A 114 -17.30 8.97 3.30
N LYS A 115 -16.07 8.49 3.48
CA LYS A 115 -15.20 8.07 2.39
C LYS A 115 -15.20 6.55 2.29
N TYR A 116 -15.07 5.99 1.09
CA TYR A 116 -15.08 4.55 0.91
C TYR A 116 -13.85 4.06 0.13
N LEU A 117 -13.37 2.88 0.52
CA LEU A 117 -12.49 2.07 -0.30
C LEU A 117 -13.37 1.05 -1.02
N VAL A 118 -13.17 0.90 -2.33
CA VAL A 118 -13.75 -0.19 -3.09
C VAL A 118 -12.60 -1.04 -3.62
N VAL A 119 -12.61 -2.33 -3.30
CA VAL A 119 -11.63 -3.28 -3.82
C VAL A 119 -12.23 -3.95 -5.05
N ASN A 120 -11.56 -3.78 -6.18
CA ASN A 120 -11.92 -4.46 -7.42
C ASN A 120 -11.36 -5.88 -7.40
N ALA A 121 -12.25 -6.86 -7.23
CA ALA A 121 -11.97 -8.28 -7.24
C ALA A 121 -12.82 -9.02 -8.30
N ASP A 122 -13.16 -8.34 -9.39
CA ASP A 122 -13.93 -8.91 -10.50
C ASP A 122 -13.06 -9.85 -11.36
N GLU A 123 -11.79 -9.52 -11.62
CA GLU A 123 -10.86 -10.37 -12.40
C GLU A 123 -11.50 -11.03 -13.65
N GLY A 124 -12.24 -10.24 -14.42
CA GLY A 124 -12.87 -10.68 -15.66
C GLY A 124 -11.90 -10.91 -16.82
N GLU A 125 -10.66 -10.42 -16.70
CA GLU A 125 -9.66 -10.36 -17.78
C GLU A 125 -9.15 -11.76 -18.19
N PRO A 126 -9.25 -12.14 -19.47
CA PRO A 126 -8.74 -13.42 -19.96
C PRO A 126 -7.27 -13.65 -19.59
N GLY A 127 -6.98 -14.82 -19.01
CA GLY A 127 -5.62 -15.20 -18.59
C GLY A 127 -5.19 -14.66 -17.22
N THR A 128 -6.00 -13.82 -16.57
CA THR A 128 -5.70 -13.30 -15.22
C THR A 128 -6.35 -14.19 -14.16
N CYS A 129 -5.57 -14.65 -13.18
CA CYS A 129 -6.03 -15.51 -12.07
C CYS A 129 -5.32 -15.22 -10.73
N LYS A 130 -4.59 -14.11 -10.66
CA LYS A 130 -3.79 -13.70 -9.50
C LYS A 130 -4.66 -13.28 -8.30
N ASP A 131 -5.75 -12.55 -8.55
CA ASP A 131 -6.61 -11.99 -7.53
C ASP A 131 -7.45 -13.11 -6.91
N ARG A 132 -7.88 -14.08 -7.73
CA ARG A 132 -8.49 -15.33 -7.29
C ARG A 132 -7.64 -16.08 -6.26
N GLU A 133 -6.34 -16.25 -6.52
CA GLU A 133 -5.46 -16.96 -5.59
C GLU A 133 -5.30 -16.21 -4.26
N ILE A 134 -5.22 -14.88 -4.29
CA ILE A 134 -5.16 -14.05 -3.08
C ILE A 134 -6.43 -14.23 -2.24
N MET A 135 -7.61 -14.12 -2.87
CA MET A 135 -8.89 -14.30 -2.16
C MET A 135 -9.05 -15.72 -1.60
N ARG A 136 -8.57 -16.73 -2.33
CA ARG A 136 -8.74 -18.13 -1.96
C ARG A 136 -7.80 -18.58 -0.85
N HIS A 137 -6.53 -18.14 -0.89
CA HIS A 137 -5.46 -18.71 -0.07
C HIS A 137 -4.81 -17.74 0.93
N ASP A 138 -4.93 -16.43 0.72
CA ASP A 138 -4.42 -15.40 1.63
C ASP A 138 -5.45 -14.26 1.89
N PRO A 139 -6.72 -14.58 2.24
CA PRO A 139 -7.76 -13.55 2.40
C PRO A 139 -7.50 -12.57 3.55
N HIS A 140 -6.84 -13.01 4.63
CA HIS A 140 -6.48 -12.12 5.73
C HIS A 140 -5.52 -11.00 5.32
N LYS A 141 -4.62 -11.27 4.38
CA LYS A 141 -3.70 -10.26 3.84
C LYS A 141 -4.45 -9.20 3.05
N LEU A 142 -5.49 -9.59 2.30
CA LEU A 142 -6.39 -8.66 1.63
C LEU A 142 -7.18 -7.79 2.63
N ILE A 143 -7.76 -8.41 3.66
CA ILE A 143 -8.57 -7.70 4.68
C ILE A 143 -7.71 -6.72 5.47
N GLU A 144 -6.50 -7.13 5.88
CA GLU A 144 -5.54 -6.21 6.50
C GLU A 144 -5.16 -5.08 5.55
N GLY A 145 -4.97 -5.40 4.26
CA GLY A 145 -4.77 -4.40 3.20
C GLY A 145 -5.90 -3.40 3.10
N CYS A 146 -7.16 -3.84 3.20
CA CYS A 146 -8.31 -2.96 3.23
C CYS A 146 -8.24 -1.99 4.41
N LEU A 147 -7.88 -2.46 5.60
CA LEU A 147 -7.75 -1.63 6.78
C LEU A 147 -6.63 -0.59 6.63
N ILE A 148 -5.45 -1.00 6.17
CA ILE A 148 -4.31 -0.07 5.98
C ILE A 148 -4.59 0.95 4.87
N ALA A 149 -5.10 0.51 3.73
CA ALA A 149 -5.48 1.41 2.63
C ALA A 149 -6.63 2.33 3.03
N GLY A 150 -7.62 1.79 3.76
CA GLY A 150 -8.73 2.55 4.32
C GLY A 150 -8.24 3.65 5.26
N ARG A 151 -7.37 3.30 6.21
CA ARG A 151 -6.74 4.26 7.13
C ARG A 151 -5.92 5.33 6.41
N ALA A 152 -5.21 4.96 5.34
CA ALA A 152 -4.44 5.91 4.52
C ALA A 152 -5.33 6.97 3.85
N MET A 153 -6.57 6.60 3.49
CA MET A 153 -7.51 7.47 2.78
C MET A 153 -8.60 8.07 3.69
N GLY A 154 -8.64 7.67 4.97
CA GLY A 154 -9.71 8.03 5.90
C GLY A 154 -11.06 7.42 5.52
N ALA A 155 -11.05 6.20 4.96
CA ALA A 155 -12.28 5.51 4.54
C ALA A 155 -13.01 4.91 5.73
N ARG A 156 -14.33 5.11 5.82
CA ARG A 156 -15.19 4.52 6.86
C ARG A 156 -15.34 3.01 6.71
N ALA A 157 -15.34 2.53 5.46
CA ALA A 157 -15.49 1.11 5.17
C ALA A 157 -14.82 0.74 3.85
N ALA A 158 -14.55 -0.56 3.70
CA ALA A 158 -14.19 -1.19 2.44
C ALA A 158 -15.35 -2.03 1.89
N TYR A 159 -15.61 -1.89 0.59
CA TYR A 159 -16.44 -2.83 -0.16
C TYR A 159 -15.57 -3.65 -1.10
N ILE A 160 -15.52 -4.96 -0.89
CA ILE A 160 -14.83 -5.89 -1.77
C ILE A 160 -15.84 -6.39 -2.79
N TYR A 161 -15.71 -5.92 -4.03
CA TYR A 161 -16.56 -6.33 -5.14
C TYR A 161 -15.96 -7.56 -5.82
N ILE A 162 -16.50 -8.72 -5.51
CA ILE A 162 -16.01 -10.02 -5.98
C ILE A 162 -16.82 -10.47 -7.20
N ARG A 163 -16.12 -11.02 -8.19
CA ARG A 163 -16.74 -11.65 -9.36
C ARG A 163 -17.87 -12.60 -8.97
N GLY A 164 -18.95 -12.61 -9.74
CA GLY A 164 -20.09 -13.50 -9.49
C GLY A 164 -19.72 -14.98 -9.50
N GLU A 165 -18.87 -15.39 -10.42
CA GLU A 165 -18.43 -16.78 -10.61
C GLU A 165 -17.54 -17.28 -9.45
N PHE A 166 -16.93 -16.37 -8.68
CA PHE A 166 -16.04 -16.69 -7.56
C PHE A 166 -16.81 -16.90 -6.25
N TYR A 167 -17.80 -17.80 -6.27
CA TYR A 167 -18.63 -18.09 -5.10
C TYR A 167 -17.80 -18.65 -3.92
N ASN A 168 -16.93 -19.63 -4.19
CA ASN A 168 -16.11 -20.25 -3.15
C ASN A 168 -15.12 -19.26 -2.54
N GLU A 169 -14.47 -18.45 -3.39
CA GLU A 169 -13.54 -17.43 -2.96
C GLU A 169 -14.25 -16.33 -2.17
N SER A 170 -15.45 -15.89 -2.59
CA SER A 170 -16.26 -14.95 -1.81
C SER A 170 -16.68 -15.51 -0.44
N SER A 171 -17.00 -16.81 -0.38
CA SER A 171 -17.34 -17.49 0.88
C SER A 171 -16.12 -17.59 1.81
N ASN A 172 -14.93 -17.89 1.27
CA ASN A 172 -13.68 -17.91 2.05
C ASN A 172 -13.34 -16.51 2.58
N VAL A 173 -13.47 -15.47 1.75
CA VAL A 173 -13.26 -14.08 2.19
C VAL A 173 -14.25 -13.71 3.29
N GLN A 174 -15.53 -14.08 3.16
CA GLN A 174 -16.53 -13.82 4.21
C GLN A 174 -16.20 -14.55 5.52
N VAL A 175 -15.71 -15.79 5.46
CA VAL A 175 -15.24 -16.53 6.65
C VAL A 175 -14.07 -15.80 7.30
N ALA A 176 -13.07 -15.36 6.53
CA ALA A 176 -11.92 -14.62 7.04
C ALA A 176 -12.32 -13.24 7.63
N ILE A 177 -13.30 -12.56 7.02
CA ILE A 177 -13.90 -11.32 7.56
C ILE A 177 -14.55 -11.61 8.92
N ASN A 178 -15.35 -12.67 9.02
CA ASN A 178 -15.99 -13.05 10.28
C ASN A 178 -14.96 -13.40 11.37
N GLU A 179 -13.86 -14.06 11.01
CA GLU A 179 -12.74 -14.30 11.93
C GLU A 179 -12.08 -12.98 12.38
N ALA A 180 -11.88 -12.03 11.46
CA ALA A 180 -11.30 -10.72 11.77
C ALA A 180 -12.20 -9.88 12.68
N TYR A 181 -13.52 -9.86 12.46
CA TYR A 181 -14.49 -9.21 13.36
C TYR A 181 -14.48 -9.85 14.76
N ARG A 182 -14.51 -11.19 14.85
CA ARG A 182 -14.47 -11.91 16.14
C ARG A 182 -13.18 -11.64 16.93
N ALA A 183 -12.07 -11.41 16.22
CA ALA A 183 -10.78 -11.07 16.81
C ALA A 183 -10.59 -9.56 17.02
N GLN A 184 -11.61 -8.72 16.77
CA GLN A 184 -11.56 -7.25 16.88
C GLN A 184 -10.43 -6.63 16.04
N LEU A 185 -10.11 -7.24 14.89
CA LEU A 185 -9.12 -6.73 13.94
C LEU A 185 -9.73 -5.70 12.99
N ILE A 186 -11.05 -5.75 12.78
CA ILE A 186 -11.87 -4.82 12.01
C ILE A 186 -13.19 -4.59 12.76
N GLY A 187 -13.97 -3.60 12.32
CA GLY A 187 -15.19 -3.14 12.98
C GLY A 187 -14.94 -1.90 13.83
N GLU A 188 -15.69 -1.79 14.93
CA GLU A 188 -15.46 -0.75 15.95
C GLU A 188 -14.09 -0.94 16.60
N ASP A 189 -13.34 0.15 16.74
CA ASP A 189 -11.99 0.16 17.32
C ASP A 189 -11.05 -0.92 16.70
N ALA A 190 -10.90 -0.89 15.37
CA ALA A 190 -10.13 -1.90 14.62
C ALA A 190 -8.69 -2.04 15.17
N CYS A 191 -8.30 -3.27 15.53
CA CYS A 191 -7.03 -3.59 16.20
C CYS A 191 -6.80 -2.82 17.52
N GLY A 192 -7.82 -2.29 18.18
CA GLY A 192 -7.70 -1.48 19.40
C GLY A 192 -6.98 -0.15 19.16
N SER A 193 -7.16 0.47 17.99
CA SER A 193 -6.42 1.65 17.53
C SER A 193 -7.17 2.99 17.62
N GLY A 194 -8.45 2.97 17.97
CA GLY A 194 -9.39 4.09 17.94
C GLY A 194 -9.95 4.40 16.54
N TYR A 195 -9.79 3.49 15.57
CA TYR A 195 -10.24 3.67 14.20
C TYR A 195 -11.33 2.66 13.84
N ASP A 196 -12.54 3.15 13.56
CA ASP A 196 -13.65 2.31 13.12
C ASP A 196 -13.54 2.00 11.63
N PHE A 197 -13.61 0.72 11.27
CA PHE A 197 -13.48 0.29 9.89
C PHE A 197 -14.18 -1.01 9.58
N ASP A 198 -15.25 -0.93 8.80
CA ASP A 198 -16.00 -2.11 8.36
C ASP A 198 -15.53 -2.64 7.00
N VAL A 199 -15.70 -3.95 6.80
CA VAL A 199 -15.41 -4.62 5.53
C VAL A 199 -16.63 -5.40 5.07
N PHE A 200 -17.15 -5.02 3.91
CA PHE A 200 -18.31 -5.62 3.27
C PHE A 200 -17.89 -6.37 2.00
N VAL A 201 -18.55 -7.50 1.73
CA VAL A 201 -18.41 -8.22 0.46
C VAL A 201 -19.65 -7.98 -0.37
N MET A 202 -19.46 -7.59 -1.62
CA MET A 202 -20.51 -7.54 -2.62
C MET A 202 -20.14 -8.45 -3.79
N ARG A 203 -21.11 -9.20 -4.31
CA ARG A 203 -20.90 -10.09 -5.46
C ARG A 203 -21.49 -9.48 -6.72
N GLY A 204 -20.72 -9.53 -7.80
CA GLY A 204 -21.21 -9.25 -9.14
C GLY A 204 -22.03 -10.41 -9.72
N ALA A 205 -22.39 -10.29 -11.00
CA ALA A 205 -23.22 -11.26 -11.71
C ALA A 205 -22.67 -11.62 -13.11
N GLY A 206 -21.34 -11.77 -13.24
CA GLY A 206 -20.70 -12.26 -14.48
C GLY A 206 -20.57 -11.24 -15.60
N ALA A 207 -20.34 -9.97 -15.26
CA ALA A 207 -20.22 -8.89 -16.24
C ALA A 207 -18.81 -8.31 -16.25
N TYR A 208 -18.00 -8.66 -17.26
CA TYR A 208 -16.63 -8.15 -17.45
C TYR A 208 -16.53 -6.62 -17.36
N ILE A 209 -17.53 -5.91 -17.91
CA ILE A 209 -17.56 -4.44 -17.87
C ILE A 209 -17.58 -3.88 -16.45
N CYS A 210 -18.13 -4.63 -15.48
CA CYS A 210 -18.13 -4.26 -14.07
C CYS A 210 -16.74 -4.35 -13.42
N GLY A 211 -15.73 -4.86 -14.13
CA GLY A 211 -14.32 -4.73 -13.75
C GLY A 211 -13.74 -3.34 -14.03
N GLU A 212 -14.41 -2.48 -14.83
CA GLU A 212 -14.02 -1.07 -14.98
C GLU A 212 -14.40 -0.27 -13.72
N GLU A 213 -13.53 0.65 -13.30
CA GLU A 213 -13.63 1.39 -12.04
C GLU A 213 -14.99 2.07 -11.79
N THR A 214 -15.55 2.76 -12.77
CA THR A 214 -16.84 3.47 -12.62
C THR A 214 -18.05 2.57 -12.85
N ALA A 215 -17.95 1.58 -13.73
CA ALA A 215 -18.98 0.56 -13.90
C ALA A 215 -19.16 -0.29 -12.64
N LEU A 216 -18.05 -0.60 -11.96
CA LEU A 216 -18.06 -1.31 -10.68
C LEU A 216 -18.85 -0.55 -9.63
N ILE A 217 -18.64 0.77 -9.55
CA ILE A 217 -19.37 1.65 -8.63
C ILE A 217 -20.87 1.62 -8.92
N GLU A 218 -21.28 1.73 -10.19
CA GLU A 218 -22.68 1.66 -10.59
C GLU A 218 -23.32 0.30 -10.26
N SER A 219 -22.60 -0.79 -10.51
CA SER A 219 -23.03 -2.15 -10.16
C SER A 219 -23.22 -2.32 -8.64
N LEU A 220 -22.28 -1.80 -7.85
CA LEU A 220 -22.34 -1.83 -6.40
C LEU A 220 -23.54 -1.04 -5.85
N GLU A 221 -23.90 0.07 -6.51
CA GLU A 221 -25.11 0.85 -6.20
C GLU A 221 -26.43 0.16 -6.64
N GLY A 222 -26.36 -1.04 -7.23
CA GLY A 222 -27.52 -1.79 -7.71
C GLY A 222 -28.05 -1.32 -9.07
N LYS A 223 -27.29 -0.48 -9.79
CA LYS A 223 -27.61 -0.05 -11.15
C LYS A 223 -26.97 -0.99 -12.16
N GLN A 224 -27.29 -0.80 -13.45
CA GLN A 224 -26.56 -1.48 -14.51
C GLN A 224 -25.10 -1.01 -14.49
N GLY A 225 -24.14 -1.94 -14.61
CA GLY A 225 -22.70 -1.64 -14.65
C GLY A 225 -22.24 -0.95 -15.93
N LYS A 226 -22.82 0.21 -16.24
CA LYS A 226 -22.43 1.08 -17.33
C LYS A 226 -21.44 2.12 -16.78
N PRO A 227 -20.25 2.28 -17.37
CA PRO A 227 -19.28 3.28 -16.90
C PRO A 227 -19.88 4.69 -16.86
N ARG A 228 -19.47 5.47 -15.86
CA ARG A 228 -19.78 6.90 -15.79
C ARG A 228 -18.81 7.67 -16.68
N LEU A 229 -19.27 8.75 -17.33
CA LEU A 229 -18.37 9.71 -17.95
C LEU A 229 -17.56 10.42 -16.87
N LYS A 230 -16.26 10.61 -17.12
CA LYS A 230 -15.37 11.41 -16.28
C LYS A 230 -15.23 12.79 -16.94
N PRO A 231 -15.39 13.91 -16.21
CA PRO A 231 -15.72 14.07 -14.79
C PRO A 231 -17.23 13.84 -14.46
N PRO A 232 -17.58 13.55 -13.19
CA PRO A 232 -16.74 13.59 -11.97
C PRO A 232 -15.88 12.33 -11.77
N PHE A 233 -14.71 12.50 -11.13
CA PHE A 233 -13.86 11.36 -10.77
C PHE A 233 -14.38 10.66 -9.50
N PRO A 234 -14.14 9.35 -9.32
CA PRO A 234 -14.57 8.62 -8.13
C PRO A 234 -14.10 9.21 -6.81
N ALA A 235 -12.91 9.83 -6.80
CA ALA A 235 -12.35 10.50 -5.62
C ALA A 235 -13.18 11.73 -5.17
N ASP A 236 -14.01 12.28 -6.05
CA ASP A 236 -14.96 13.35 -5.75
C ASP A 236 -16.37 12.79 -5.49
N ILE A 237 -16.86 11.97 -6.41
CA ILE A 237 -18.21 11.40 -6.42
C ILE A 237 -18.13 9.95 -6.92
N GLY A 238 -18.02 9.02 -5.98
CA GLY A 238 -17.97 7.59 -6.22
C GLY A 238 -19.24 6.88 -5.75
N VAL A 239 -19.07 5.84 -4.94
CA VAL A 239 -20.17 4.98 -4.46
C VAL A 239 -21.09 5.76 -3.54
N PHE A 240 -22.40 5.68 -3.78
CA PHE A 240 -23.44 6.40 -3.04
C PHE A 240 -23.26 7.93 -3.06
N GLY A 241 -22.57 8.45 -4.09
CA GLY A 241 -22.22 9.86 -4.18
C GLY A 241 -21.14 10.31 -3.19
N CYS A 242 -20.42 9.37 -2.55
CA CYS A 242 -19.36 9.64 -1.59
C CYS A 242 -17.96 9.54 -2.23
N PRO A 243 -16.95 10.26 -1.72
CA PRO A 243 -15.58 10.11 -2.18
C PRO A 243 -15.14 8.65 -2.09
N THR A 244 -14.65 8.09 -3.20
CA THR A 244 -14.30 6.67 -3.30
C THR A 244 -13.04 6.46 -4.10
N THR A 245 -12.21 5.51 -3.67
CA THR A 245 -11.12 5.00 -4.48
C THR A 245 -11.32 3.53 -4.78
N VAL A 246 -11.25 3.17 -6.06
CA VAL A 246 -11.23 1.77 -6.50
C VAL A 246 -9.78 1.29 -6.62
N SER A 247 -9.41 0.19 -5.96
CA SER A 247 -8.06 -0.39 -6.06
C SER A 247 -8.14 -1.91 -6.28
N ASN A 248 -7.21 -2.46 -7.06
CA ASN A 248 -7.17 -3.90 -7.31
C ASN A 248 -6.78 -4.68 -6.05
N VAL A 249 -7.26 -5.94 -5.92
CA VAL A 249 -6.92 -6.87 -4.82
C VAL A 249 -5.42 -6.91 -4.54
N GLU A 250 -4.59 -7.22 -5.54
CA GLU A 250 -3.13 -7.30 -5.35
C GLU A 250 -2.53 -5.97 -4.83
N THR A 251 -3.00 -4.83 -5.34
CA THR A 251 -2.50 -3.50 -4.91
C THR A 251 -2.83 -3.22 -3.45
N VAL A 252 -4.00 -3.62 -2.99
CA VAL A 252 -4.43 -3.44 -1.61
C VAL A 252 -3.72 -4.44 -0.69
N ALA A 253 -3.62 -5.71 -1.11
CA ALA A 253 -3.06 -6.79 -0.28
C ALA A 253 -1.54 -6.67 -0.06
N VAL A 254 -0.79 -6.02 -0.94
CA VAL A 254 0.65 -5.77 -0.70
C VAL A 254 0.91 -4.62 0.27
N ALA A 255 -0.06 -3.74 0.50
CA ALA A 255 0.14 -2.51 1.27
C ALA A 255 0.58 -2.72 2.73
N PRO A 256 0.01 -3.68 3.50
CA PRO A 256 0.47 -3.94 4.86
C PRO A 256 1.94 -4.36 4.90
N GLU A 257 2.36 -5.19 3.94
CA GLU A 257 3.73 -5.68 3.88
C GLU A 257 4.72 -4.59 3.49
N ILE A 258 4.33 -3.68 2.60
CA ILE A 258 5.09 -2.46 2.28
C ILE A 258 5.26 -1.61 3.54
N CYS A 259 4.20 -1.40 4.33
CA CYS A 259 4.30 -0.63 5.57
C CYS A 259 5.14 -1.33 6.65
N ARG A 260 5.14 -2.67 6.70
CA ARG A 260 5.95 -3.44 7.66
C ARG A 260 7.43 -3.49 7.30
N ARG A 261 7.75 -3.82 6.04
CA ARG A 261 9.12 -4.02 5.54
C ARG A 261 9.77 -2.72 5.04
N GLY A 262 8.96 -1.68 4.84
CA GLY A 262 9.36 -0.36 4.35
C GLY A 262 9.24 -0.24 2.83
N GLY A 263 8.83 0.95 2.36
CA GLY A 263 8.69 1.24 0.94
C GLY A 263 10.00 1.05 0.16
N VAL A 264 11.14 1.42 0.76
CA VAL A 264 12.47 1.27 0.13
C VAL A 264 12.81 -0.20 -0.14
N TRP A 265 12.41 -1.13 0.74
CA TRP A 265 12.61 -2.55 0.49
C TRP A 265 11.84 -2.98 -0.76
N PHE A 266 10.56 -2.61 -0.85
CA PHE A 266 9.72 -2.98 -1.99
C PHE A 266 10.25 -2.37 -3.29
N SER A 267 10.58 -1.07 -3.30
CA SER A 267 11.13 -0.41 -4.50
C SER A 267 12.45 -1.02 -4.96
N GLY A 268 13.29 -1.49 -4.02
CA GLY A 268 14.56 -2.17 -4.30
C GLY A 268 14.43 -3.52 -5.02
N LEU A 269 13.22 -4.10 -5.12
CA LEU A 269 12.97 -5.33 -5.86
C LEU A 269 13.00 -5.14 -7.38
N TRP A 270 12.57 -3.98 -7.89
CA TRP A 270 12.46 -3.73 -9.34
C TRP A 270 13.11 -2.43 -9.82
N GLN A 271 13.49 -1.50 -8.94
CA GLN A 271 14.17 -0.28 -9.38
C GLN A 271 15.54 -0.64 -9.98
N GLY A 272 15.60 -0.61 -11.32
CA GLY A 272 16.78 -0.22 -12.08
C GLY A 272 16.67 1.25 -12.51
N GLU A 273 17.70 1.77 -13.18
CA GLU A 273 17.82 3.19 -13.57
C GLU A 273 16.56 3.77 -14.25
N LYS A 274 16.24 5.04 -13.96
CA LYS A 274 15.41 5.85 -14.87
C LYS A 274 16.25 6.09 -16.13
N LEU A 275 15.82 5.55 -17.27
CA LEU A 275 16.53 5.62 -18.55
C LEU A 275 16.35 6.95 -19.32
N TRP A 276 15.80 7.99 -18.71
CA TRP A 276 15.51 9.25 -19.41
C TRP A 276 15.75 10.44 -18.47
N ASP A 277 16.92 11.07 -18.64
CA ASP A 277 17.13 12.50 -18.43
C ASP A 277 17.19 13.17 -19.80
#